data_AF-A0A9D9MD25-F1
#
_entry.id   AF-A0A9D9MD25-F1
#
_cell.length_a   1.000
_cell.length_b   1.000
_cell.length_c   1.000
_cell.angle_alpha   90.00
_cell.angle_beta   90.00
_cell.angle_gamma   90.00
#
_symmetry.space_group_name_H-M   'P 1'
#
loop_
_entity.id
_entity.type
_entity.pdbx_description
1 polymer ?
#
loop_
_entity_poly.entity_id
_entity_poly.type
_entity_poly.pdbx_seq_one_letter_code
_entity_poly.pdbx_strand_id
1 'polypeptide(L)'
;ATASREILDRFADIIFGGIHPNIIRADPDRPNIRYEAIPYLSKDAALLKAVQVAEKPLIVFCSSREGTEITARRLKRHMPDTEVWFYHAGLSREEKKKIEDKFFVSAGGVLVATCAYGMGVDKSNIRTVIHADLPSSAEAYLQESGRGGRDRKQAYALALVPYIPPPESDPDSPDARRRKELYDIFTGQTCRRKALLHILEHESQLCTGCDVCDKKVAVPEGLIEILDLVRRNSRHITARKISSILKGNLSPENIQKGLYRSKSWGLLSCWDEKEIQEAIGMLTRGNNIKITYNKKLCINVKKRVALQDIM
;
A
#
# COMPACT_ATOMS: atom_id res chain seq x y z
N ALA A 1 -16.06 -14.63 11.30
CA ALA A 1 -16.09 -13.37 10.51
C ALA A 1 -15.41 -13.57 9.17
N THR A 2 -14.23 -14.20 9.12
CA THR A 2 -13.55 -14.57 7.87
C THR A 2 -12.88 -15.94 8.09
N ALA A 3 -13.28 -16.96 7.34
CA ALA A 3 -12.69 -18.29 7.40
C ALA A 3 -12.79 -18.96 6.03
N SER A 4 -11.65 -19.30 5.44
CA SER A 4 -11.57 -20.12 4.22
C SER A 4 -11.92 -21.58 4.55
N ARG A 5 -12.13 -22.40 3.50
CA ARG A 5 -12.45 -23.83 3.68
C ARG A 5 -11.38 -24.60 4.41
N GLU A 6 -10.10 -24.33 4.11
CA GLU A 6 -8.96 -24.91 4.82
C GLU A 6 -9.03 -24.65 6.34
N ILE A 7 -9.46 -23.44 6.74
CA ILE A 7 -9.64 -23.07 8.14
C ILE A 7 -10.85 -23.81 8.74
N LEU A 8 -11.96 -23.90 8.01
CA LEU A 8 -13.18 -24.58 8.47
C LEU A 8 -12.99 -26.09 8.65
N ASP A 9 -12.31 -26.75 7.71
CA ASP A 9 -12.01 -28.18 7.78
C ASP A 9 -11.15 -28.48 9.02
N ARG A 10 -10.12 -27.65 9.24
CA ARG A 10 -9.28 -27.76 10.43
C ARG A 10 -10.06 -27.52 11.73
N PHE A 11 -11.06 -26.63 11.73
CA PHE A 11 -11.95 -26.44 12.89
C PHE A 11 -12.88 -27.64 13.12
N ALA A 12 -13.40 -28.24 12.05
CA ALA A 12 -14.23 -29.45 12.13
C ALA A 12 -13.45 -30.60 12.78
N ASP A 13 -12.19 -30.78 12.38
CA ASP A 13 -11.32 -31.80 12.96
C ASP A 13 -11.01 -31.55 14.44
N ILE A 14 -10.62 -30.31 14.79
CA ILE A 14 -10.17 -29.98 16.15
C ILE A 14 -11.33 -29.92 17.15
N ILE A 15 -12.44 -29.27 16.78
CA ILE A 15 -13.54 -28.96 17.71
C ILE A 15 -14.62 -30.03 17.67
N PHE A 16 -14.91 -30.57 16.48
CA PHE A 16 -16.03 -31.48 16.27
C PHE A 16 -15.60 -32.92 15.99
N GLY A 17 -14.30 -33.23 16.13
CA GLY A 17 -13.77 -34.59 16.00
C GLY A 17 -14.01 -35.20 14.61
N GLY A 18 -13.97 -34.38 13.56
CA GLY A 18 -14.21 -34.80 12.18
C GLY A 18 -15.70 -34.88 11.80
N ILE A 19 -16.62 -34.56 12.71
CA ILE A 19 -18.03 -34.38 12.37
C ILE A 19 -18.20 -33.01 11.71
N HIS A 20 -18.69 -32.98 10.48
CA HIS A 20 -18.98 -31.73 9.78
C HIS A 20 -20.21 -31.04 10.38
N PRO A 21 -20.06 -29.87 11.04
CA PRO A 21 -21.21 -29.16 11.59
C PRO A 21 -22.03 -28.49 10.49
N ASN A 22 -23.28 -28.15 10.79
CA ASN A 22 -24.05 -27.25 9.94
C ASN A 22 -23.42 -25.86 9.94
N ILE A 23 -22.91 -25.42 8.78
CA ILE A 23 -22.23 -24.14 8.63
C ILE A 23 -23.23 -23.09 8.16
N ILE A 24 -23.50 -22.09 9.01
CA ILE A 24 -24.26 -20.90 8.63
C ILE A 24 -23.25 -19.80 8.28
N ARG A 25 -23.17 -19.45 6.99
CA ARG A 25 -22.33 -18.34 6.49
C ARG A 25 -23.20 -17.10 6.31
N ALA A 26 -22.85 -16.01 6.97
CA ALA A 26 -23.39 -14.69 6.65
C ALA A 26 -22.65 -14.13 5.43
N ASP A 27 -23.30 -13.26 4.65
CA ASP A 27 -22.68 -12.57 3.52
C ASP A 27 -21.47 -11.75 4.02
N PRO A 28 -20.23 -12.09 3.61
CA PRO A 28 -19.04 -11.36 3.98
C PRO A 28 -18.92 -10.04 3.21
N ASP A 29 -19.76 -9.81 2.19
CA ASP A 29 -19.68 -8.60 1.39
C ASP A 29 -20.10 -7.34 2.16
N ARG A 30 -19.34 -6.28 1.94
CA ARG A 30 -19.56 -4.95 2.52
C ARG A 30 -19.77 -3.96 1.38
N PRO A 31 -21.00 -3.80 0.87
CA PRO A 31 -21.29 -2.97 -0.31
C PRO A 31 -20.89 -1.50 -0.15
N ASN A 32 -20.78 -1.03 1.09
CA ASN A 32 -20.39 0.34 1.40
C ASN A 32 -18.87 0.60 1.37
N ILE A 33 -18.02 -0.43 1.20
CA ILE A 33 -16.55 -0.30 1.15
C ILE A 33 -16.07 -0.26 -0.30
N ARG A 34 -15.35 0.80 -0.68
CA ARG A 34 -14.66 0.89 -1.98
C ARG A 34 -13.23 0.40 -1.84
N TYR A 35 -12.78 -0.46 -2.75
CA TYR A 35 -11.43 -1.05 -2.73
C TYR A 35 -10.53 -0.42 -3.79
N GLU A 36 -9.35 0.06 -3.40
CA GLU A 36 -8.41 0.72 -4.31
C GLU A 36 -6.97 0.31 -4.03
N ALA A 37 -6.17 0.16 -5.10
CA ALA A 37 -4.74 -0.03 -5.00
C ALA A 37 -3.99 1.28 -5.27
N ILE A 38 -2.99 1.57 -4.45
CA ILE A 38 -2.05 2.68 -4.64
C ILE A 38 -0.67 2.08 -4.93
N PRO A 39 -0.30 1.88 -6.21
CA PRO A 39 1.04 1.46 -6.54
C PRO A 39 2.04 2.55 -6.18
N TYR A 40 3.19 2.17 -5.64
CA TYR A 40 4.22 3.11 -5.25
C TYR A 40 5.61 2.73 -5.76
N LEU A 41 6.41 3.76 -6.01
CA LEU A 41 7.86 3.69 -6.14
C LEU A 41 8.56 4.18 -4.85
N SER A 42 7.98 5.17 -4.18
CA SER A 42 8.30 5.57 -2.79
C SER A 42 7.08 5.32 -1.90
N LYS A 43 7.20 4.38 -0.96
CA LYS A 43 6.12 4.02 -0.03
C LYS A 43 5.74 5.21 0.84
N ASP A 44 6.74 5.92 1.35
CA ASP A 44 6.56 7.02 2.28
C ASP A 44 5.83 8.20 1.63
N ALA A 45 6.23 8.58 0.41
CA ALA A 45 5.57 9.63 -0.35
C ALA A 45 4.11 9.25 -0.68
N ALA A 46 3.88 8.01 -1.13
CA ALA A 46 2.54 7.52 -1.44
C ALA A 46 1.64 7.49 -0.20
N LEU A 47 2.15 7.03 0.95
CA LEU A 47 1.40 6.96 2.19
C LEU A 47 1.04 8.35 2.71
N LEU A 48 2.00 9.28 2.69
CA LEU A 48 1.75 10.64 3.14
C LEU A 48 0.63 11.30 2.32
N LYS A 49 0.71 11.19 0.99
CA LYS A 49 -0.31 11.71 0.08
C LYS A 49 -1.66 11.04 0.31
N ALA A 50 -1.70 9.72 0.48
CA ALA A 50 -2.92 8.97 0.74
C ALA A 50 -3.60 9.43 2.05
N VAL A 51 -2.85 9.56 3.15
CA VAL A 51 -3.39 10.02 4.44
C VAL A 51 -3.85 11.48 4.38
N GLN A 52 -3.16 12.32 3.61
CA GLN A 52 -3.49 13.74 3.45
C GLN A 52 -4.87 13.92 2.79
N VAL A 53 -5.16 13.17 1.72
CA VAL A 53 -6.42 13.29 0.97
C VAL A 53 -7.54 12.38 1.48
N ALA A 54 -7.21 11.36 2.28
CA ALA A 54 -8.19 10.42 2.81
C ALA A 54 -9.16 11.07 3.79
N GLU A 55 -10.42 10.63 3.69
CA GLU A 55 -11.45 10.92 4.69
C GLU A 55 -11.07 10.30 6.04
N LYS A 56 -11.30 11.08 7.09
CA LYS A 56 -11.02 10.72 8.48
C LYS A 56 -12.35 10.51 9.23
N PRO A 57 -12.38 9.73 10.33
CA PRO A 57 -11.28 9.02 10.97
C PRO A 57 -10.73 7.88 10.12
N LEU A 58 -9.41 7.65 10.18
CA LEU A 58 -8.78 6.58 9.40
C LEU A 58 -7.81 5.73 10.22
N ILE A 59 -7.62 4.49 9.77
CA ILE A 59 -6.63 3.55 10.29
C ILE A 59 -5.57 3.31 9.22
N VAL A 60 -4.30 3.29 9.62
CA VAL A 60 -3.16 2.88 8.79
C VAL A 60 -2.59 1.58 9.36
N PHE A 61 -2.71 0.47 8.66
CA PHE A 61 -2.12 -0.81 9.07
C PHE A 61 -0.67 -0.94 8.60
N CYS A 62 0.22 -1.32 9.51
CA CYS A 62 1.62 -1.64 9.28
C CYS A 62 1.94 -3.06 9.77
N SER A 63 2.96 -3.69 9.19
CA SER A 63 3.33 -5.07 9.51
C SER A 63 4.13 -5.22 10.82
N SER A 64 4.78 -4.16 11.31
CA SER A 64 5.67 -4.20 12.48
C SER A 64 5.38 -3.11 13.51
N ARG A 65 5.78 -3.37 14.77
CA ARG A 65 5.63 -2.41 15.89
C ARG A 65 6.41 -1.13 15.60
N GLU A 66 7.69 -1.28 15.26
CA GLU A 66 8.55 -0.16 14.88
C GLU A 66 7.97 0.62 13.69
N GLY A 67 7.44 -0.10 12.68
CA GLY A 67 6.79 0.51 11.52
C GLY A 67 5.63 1.41 11.90
N THR A 68 4.81 1.04 12.88
CA THR A 68 3.71 1.89 13.36
C THR A 68 4.22 3.18 14.02
N GLU A 69 5.27 3.10 14.84
CA GLU A 69 5.84 4.27 15.51
C GLU A 69 6.51 5.23 14.53
N ILE A 70 7.34 4.70 13.62
CA ILE A 70 8.02 5.49 12.58
C ILE A 70 6.99 6.19 11.69
N THR A 71 5.97 5.45 11.25
CA THR A 71 4.90 5.99 10.40
C THR A 71 4.14 7.09 11.13
N ALA A 72 3.71 6.87 12.37
CA ALA A 72 3.00 7.90 13.15
C ALA A 72 3.84 9.17 13.36
N ARG A 73 5.13 9.03 13.72
CA ARG A 73 6.05 10.17 13.87
C ARG A 73 6.22 10.94 12.55
N ARG A 74 6.35 10.24 11.43
CA ARG A 74 6.47 10.87 10.11
C ARG A 74 5.20 11.61 9.73
N LEU A 75 4.03 10.97 9.86
CA LEU A 75 2.74 11.63 9.59
C LEU A 75 2.58 12.89 10.45
N LYS A 76 2.92 12.83 11.75
CA LYS A 76 2.85 13.99 12.63
C LYS A 76 3.82 15.11 12.25
N ARG A 77 5.01 14.79 11.74
CA ARG A 77 5.97 15.77 11.24
C ARG A 77 5.44 16.55 10.03
N HIS A 78 4.77 15.85 9.11
CA HIS A 78 4.24 16.47 7.89
C HIS A 78 2.84 17.09 8.06
N MET A 79 2.08 16.64 9.04
CA MET A 79 0.72 17.10 9.34
C MET A 79 0.59 17.43 10.83
N PRO A 80 1.23 18.52 11.32
CA PRO A 80 1.30 18.85 12.75
C PRO A 80 -0.07 19.07 13.38
N ASP A 81 -1.05 19.51 12.61
CA ASP A 81 -2.42 19.78 13.09
C ASP A 81 -3.31 18.52 13.12
N THR A 82 -2.85 17.40 12.56
CA THR A 82 -3.60 16.13 12.59
C THR A 82 -3.33 15.37 13.89
N GLU A 83 -4.39 14.86 14.51
CA GLU A 83 -4.25 13.92 15.62
C GLU A 83 -3.78 12.55 15.09
N VAL A 84 -2.57 12.15 15.47
CA VAL A 84 -1.96 10.89 15.04
C VAL A 84 -1.52 10.10 16.25
N TRP A 85 -1.94 8.83 16.33
CA TRP A 85 -1.53 7.87 17.35
C TRP A 85 -0.98 6.60 16.71
N PHE A 86 -0.21 5.82 17.47
CA PHE A 86 0.18 4.47 17.07
C PHE A 86 -0.32 3.43 18.07
N TYR A 87 -0.60 2.22 17.60
CA TYR A 87 -1.14 1.12 18.40
C TYR A 87 -0.50 -0.21 18.02
N HIS A 88 0.12 -0.87 18.98
CA HIS A 88 0.70 -2.20 18.78
C HIS A 88 0.73 -3.00 20.07
N ALA A 89 0.98 -4.31 19.95
CA ALA A 89 1.00 -5.24 21.07
C ALA A 89 1.98 -4.86 22.20
N GLY A 90 3.09 -4.17 21.86
CA GLY A 90 4.10 -3.71 22.82
C GLY A 90 3.67 -2.59 23.77
N LEU A 91 2.54 -1.91 23.54
CA LEU A 91 2.02 -0.90 24.48
C LEU A 91 1.41 -1.57 25.73
N SER A 92 1.51 -0.89 26.87
CA SER A 92 0.81 -1.26 28.10
C SER A 92 -0.71 -1.23 27.91
N ARG A 93 -1.44 -1.87 28.83
CA ARG A 93 -2.91 -1.90 28.77
C ARG A 93 -3.49 -0.49 28.95
N GLU A 94 -2.89 0.30 29.82
CA GLU A 94 -3.27 1.67 30.12
C GLU A 94 -3.07 2.59 28.91
N GLU A 95 -1.94 2.46 28.21
CA GLU A 95 -1.67 3.19 26.97
C GLU A 95 -2.64 2.81 25.86
N LYS A 96 -2.89 1.51 25.65
CA LYS A 96 -3.86 1.02 24.67
C LYS A 96 -5.25 1.60 24.91
N LYS A 97 -5.74 1.52 26.15
CA LYS A 97 -7.03 2.08 26.54
C LYS A 97 -7.11 3.59 26.28
N LYS A 98 -6.08 4.34 26.68
CA LYS A 98 -6.03 5.79 26.47
C LYS A 98 -6.08 6.18 24.98
N ILE A 99 -5.41 5.42 24.12
CA ILE A 99 -5.41 5.64 22.67
C ILE A 99 -6.75 5.24 22.06
N GLU A 100 -7.32 4.11 22.48
CA GLU A 100 -8.65 3.65 22.08
C GLU A 100 -9.72 4.70 22.41
N ASP A 101 -9.75 5.20 23.64
CA ASP A 101 -10.71 6.21 24.10
C ASP A 101 -10.60 7.51 23.26
N LYS A 102 -9.37 7.97 23.00
CA LYS A 102 -9.11 9.17 22.17
C LYS A 102 -9.56 8.99 20.72
N PHE A 103 -9.16 7.88 20.10
CA PHE A 103 -9.52 7.61 18.71
C PHE A 103 -11.03 7.35 18.55
N PHE A 104 -11.66 6.74 19.56
CA PHE A 104 -13.09 6.48 19.57
C PHE A 104 -13.92 7.76 19.41
N VAL A 105 -13.57 8.83 20.16
CA VAL A 105 -14.29 10.12 20.10
C VAL A 105 -13.81 11.05 18.98
N SER A 106 -12.61 10.86 18.43
CA SER A 106 -12.07 11.74 17.39
C SER A 106 -12.84 11.60 16.07
N ALA A 107 -13.15 12.75 15.46
CA ALA A 107 -13.72 12.87 14.12
C ALA A 107 -12.65 13.03 13.02
N GLY A 108 -11.44 13.46 13.39
CA GLY A 108 -10.33 13.75 12.46
C GLY A 108 -9.06 12.93 12.73
N GLY A 109 -9.14 11.89 13.55
CA GLY A 109 -7.99 11.13 14.01
C GLY A 109 -7.41 10.16 12.97
N VAL A 110 -6.10 9.95 13.06
CA VAL A 110 -5.35 8.92 12.35
C VAL A 110 -4.78 7.94 13.36
N LEU A 111 -5.13 6.67 13.25
CA LEU A 111 -4.56 5.61 14.06
C LEU A 111 -3.64 4.72 13.21
N VAL A 112 -2.36 4.68 13.51
CA VAL A 112 -1.40 3.77 12.88
C VAL A 112 -1.29 2.51 13.71
N ALA A 113 -1.62 1.34 13.18
CA ALA A 113 -1.72 0.13 13.98
C ALA A 113 -1.10 -1.10 13.31
N THR A 114 -0.72 -2.08 14.12
CA THR A 114 -0.58 -3.46 13.63
C THR A 114 -1.92 -4.18 13.72
N CYS A 115 -2.00 -5.42 13.25
CA CYS A 115 -3.16 -6.31 13.41
C CYS A 115 -3.62 -6.49 14.88
N ALA A 116 -2.80 -6.08 15.86
CA ALA A 116 -3.16 -6.04 17.27
C ALA A 116 -4.36 -5.10 17.56
N TYR A 117 -4.59 -4.08 16.72
CA TYR A 117 -5.80 -3.27 16.76
C TYR A 117 -6.97 -4.03 16.11
N GLY A 118 -7.26 -5.18 16.71
CA GLY A 118 -7.95 -6.30 16.09
C GLY A 118 -9.21 -6.73 16.86
N MET A 119 -9.03 -6.90 18.17
CA MET A 119 -9.97 -7.60 19.03
C MET A 119 -10.66 -6.60 19.97
N GLY A 120 -11.96 -6.36 19.79
CA GLY A 120 -12.79 -5.69 20.80
C GLY A 120 -13.05 -4.18 20.64
N VAL A 121 -12.46 -3.50 19.66
CA VAL A 121 -12.74 -2.08 19.39
C VAL A 121 -13.73 -1.92 18.23
N ASP A 122 -14.84 -1.22 18.49
CA ASP A 122 -15.96 -1.03 17.55
C ASP A 122 -16.28 0.46 17.30
N LYS A 123 -15.34 1.18 16.69
CA LYS A 123 -15.62 2.52 16.17
C LYS A 123 -16.35 2.40 14.84
N SER A 124 -17.65 2.71 14.83
CA SER A 124 -18.49 2.43 13.66
C SER A 124 -18.26 3.36 12.47
N ASN A 125 -17.71 4.55 12.73
CA ASN A 125 -17.60 5.64 11.77
C ASN A 125 -16.22 5.84 11.13
N ILE A 126 -15.38 4.79 11.06
CA ILE A 126 -14.10 4.85 10.33
C ILE A 126 -14.39 5.03 8.84
N ARG A 127 -13.78 6.03 8.20
CA ARG A 127 -13.98 6.37 6.78
C ARG A 127 -12.95 5.75 5.87
N THR A 128 -11.70 5.63 6.31
CA THR A 128 -10.64 5.04 5.50
C THR A 128 -9.84 4.02 6.29
N VAL A 129 -9.55 2.87 5.67
CA VAL A 129 -8.56 1.91 6.14
C VAL A 129 -7.46 1.83 5.08
N ILE A 130 -6.23 2.17 5.45
CA ILE A 130 -5.07 2.15 4.58
C ILE A 130 -4.15 1.02 5.02
N HIS A 131 -3.83 0.09 4.15
CA HIS A 131 -2.78 -0.90 4.39
C HIS A 131 -1.49 -0.34 3.82
N ALA A 132 -0.64 0.23 4.70
CA ALA A 132 0.70 0.65 4.31
C ALA A 132 1.58 -0.57 4.00
N ASP A 133 1.33 -1.68 4.69
CA ASP A 133 1.86 -3.00 4.36
C ASP A 133 0.69 -3.93 4.07
N LEU A 134 0.78 -4.70 2.98
CA LEU A 134 -0.18 -5.77 2.75
C LEU A 134 -0.10 -6.79 3.90
N PRO A 135 -1.24 -7.24 4.44
CA PRO A 135 -1.25 -8.29 5.45
C PRO A 135 -0.85 -9.64 4.85
N SER A 136 -0.71 -10.65 5.71
CA SER A 136 -0.21 -11.97 5.33
C SER A 136 -1.15 -12.76 4.40
N SER A 137 -2.43 -12.39 4.32
CA SER A 137 -3.42 -13.04 3.46
C SER A 137 -4.60 -12.13 3.13
N ALA A 138 -5.41 -12.52 2.15
CA ALA A 138 -6.61 -11.78 1.79
C ALA A 138 -7.69 -11.80 2.88
N GLU A 139 -7.77 -12.88 3.67
CA GLU A 139 -8.70 -12.96 4.80
C GLU A 139 -8.34 -11.95 5.89
N ALA A 140 -7.04 -11.79 6.18
CA ALA A 140 -6.54 -10.76 7.07
C ALA A 140 -6.88 -9.36 6.53
N TYR A 141 -6.65 -9.12 5.24
CA TYR A 141 -7.03 -7.87 4.58
C TYR A 141 -8.53 -7.57 4.69
N LEU A 142 -9.40 -8.56 4.45
CA LEU A 142 -10.85 -8.40 4.55
C LEU A 142 -11.30 -8.12 5.99
N GLN A 143 -10.68 -8.77 6.97
CA GLN A 143 -10.96 -8.51 8.38
C GLN A 143 -10.55 -7.07 8.79
N GLU A 144 -9.37 -6.63 8.36
CA GLU A 144 -8.80 -5.32 8.67
C GLU A 144 -9.56 -4.20 7.95
N SER A 145 -9.77 -4.32 6.64
CA SER A 145 -10.55 -3.36 5.83
C SER A 145 -12.02 -3.28 6.27
N GLY A 146 -12.61 -4.39 6.72
CA GLY A 146 -13.98 -4.47 7.25
C GLY A 146 -14.24 -3.61 8.50
N ARG A 147 -13.21 -3.00 9.09
CA ARG A 147 -13.35 -1.98 10.14
C ARG A 147 -13.93 -0.66 9.63
N GLY A 148 -13.75 -0.37 8.34
CA GLY A 148 -14.35 0.79 7.70
C GLY A 148 -15.89 0.69 7.65
N GLY A 149 -16.57 1.81 7.88
CA GLY A 149 -18.00 2.00 7.59
C GLY A 149 -18.92 0.96 8.22
N ARG A 150 -18.77 0.63 9.52
CA ARG A 150 -19.73 -0.27 10.19
C ARG A 150 -21.10 0.40 10.41
N ASP A 151 -21.14 1.73 10.36
CA ASP A 151 -22.37 2.53 10.23
C ASP A 151 -23.04 2.42 8.85
N ARG A 152 -22.54 1.55 7.96
CA ARG A 152 -23.01 1.32 6.58
C ARG A 152 -22.88 2.53 5.65
N LYS A 153 -22.26 3.62 6.10
CA LYS A 153 -21.90 4.74 5.23
C LYS A 153 -20.68 4.37 4.39
N GLN A 154 -20.48 5.11 3.30
CA GLN A 154 -19.35 4.88 2.40
C GLN A 154 -18.03 4.93 3.17
N ALA A 155 -17.16 3.97 2.87
CA ALA A 155 -15.81 3.89 3.40
C ALA A 155 -14.85 3.41 2.32
N TYR A 156 -13.56 3.65 2.52
CA TYR A 156 -12.50 3.32 1.57
C TYR A 156 -11.50 2.35 2.19
N ALA A 157 -11.10 1.35 1.42
CA ALA A 157 -10.04 0.41 1.74
C ALA A 157 -8.92 0.58 0.71
N LEU A 158 -7.85 1.24 1.12
CA LEU A 158 -6.70 1.55 0.26
C LEU A 158 -5.58 0.55 0.55
N ALA A 159 -4.99 -0.04 -0.48
CA ALA A 159 -3.85 -0.94 -0.36
C ALA A 159 -2.63 -0.31 -1.04
N LEU A 160 -1.59 0.02 -0.28
CA LEU A 160 -0.31 0.43 -0.88
C LEU A 160 0.42 -0.81 -1.36
N VAL A 161 0.79 -0.82 -2.64
CA VAL A 161 1.49 -1.95 -3.26
C VAL A 161 2.78 -1.48 -3.93
N PRO A 162 3.92 -2.16 -3.72
CA PRO A 162 5.12 -1.83 -4.44
C PRO A 162 4.89 -2.08 -5.93
N TYR A 163 5.31 -1.13 -6.78
CA TYR A 163 5.17 -1.30 -8.23
C TYR A 163 5.90 -2.56 -8.72
N ILE A 164 7.04 -2.87 -8.11
CA ILE A 164 7.75 -4.15 -8.28
C ILE A 164 8.09 -4.68 -6.88
N PRO A 165 7.58 -5.86 -6.50
CA PRO A 165 7.72 -6.38 -5.15
C PRO A 165 9.19 -6.77 -4.87
N PRO A 166 9.63 -6.74 -3.60
CA PRO A 166 10.91 -7.34 -3.23
C PRO A 166 10.88 -8.86 -3.50
N PRO A 167 12.03 -9.48 -3.76
CA PRO A 167 12.10 -10.94 -3.87
C PRO A 167 11.78 -11.59 -2.52
N GLU A 168 10.98 -12.65 -2.54
CA GLU A 168 10.71 -13.50 -1.38
C GLU A 168 11.89 -14.47 -1.18
N SER A 169 12.30 -14.67 0.07
CA SER A 169 13.39 -15.61 0.40
C SER A 169 13.00 -17.06 0.17
N ASP A 170 11.73 -17.40 0.45
CA ASP A 170 11.13 -18.71 0.18
C ASP A 170 9.77 -18.53 -0.54
N PRO A 171 9.81 -18.39 -1.89
CA PRO A 171 8.61 -18.16 -2.69
C PRO A 171 7.58 -19.30 -2.64
N ASP A 172 8.03 -20.51 -2.30
CA ASP A 172 7.21 -21.72 -2.24
C ASP A 172 6.70 -22.00 -0.83
N SER A 173 7.00 -21.14 0.16
CA SER A 173 6.33 -21.20 1.45
C SER A 173 4.83 -20.93 1.31
N PRO A 174 3.97 -21.58 2.12
CA PRO A 174 2.53 -21.28 2.15
C PRO A 174 2.23 -19.79 2.38
N ASP A 175 3.01 -19.14 3.24
CA ASP A 175 2.82 -17.72 3.55
C ASP A 175 3.23 -16.81 2.39
N ALA A 176 4.30 -17.14 1.65
CA ALA A 176 4.67 -16.39 0.45
C ALA A 176 3.62 -16.52 -0.66
N ARG A 177 3.04 -17.71 -0.84
CA ARG A 177 1.93 -17.92 -1.78
C ARG A 177 0.71 -17.06 -1.45
N ARG A 178 0.31 -17.02 -0.18
CA ARG A 178 -0.83 -16.19 0.30
C ARG A 178 -0.58 -14.70 0.12
N ARG A 179 0.64 -14.23 0.44
CA ARG A 179 1.04 -12.83 0.18
C ARG A 179 1.04 -12.50 -1.31
N LYS A 180 1.56 -13.41 -2.15
CA LYS A 180 1.59 -13.24 -3.60
C LYS A 180 0.18 -13.19 -4.19
N GLU A 181 -0.73 -14.06 -3.75
CA GLU A 181 -2.13 -14.03 -4.18
C GLU A 181 -2.78 -12.68 -3.88
N LEU A 182 -2.61 -12.15 -2.66
CA LEU A 182 -3.12 -10.83 -2.30
C LEU A 182 -2.48 -9.70 -3.14
N TYR A 183 -1.18 -9.77 -3.38
CA TYR A 183 -0.47 -8.83 -4.26
C TYR A 183 -1.02 -8.85 -5.69
N ASP A 184 -1.23 -10.05 -6.24
CA ASP A 184 -1.78 -10.25 -7.59
C ASP A 184 -3.21 -9.70 -7.69
N ILE A 185 -4.02 -9.77 -6.62
CA ILE A 185 -5.35 -9.14 -6.57
C ILE A 185 -5.27 -7.63 -6.76
N PHE A 186 -4.33 -6.94 -6.11
CA PHE A 186 -4.22 -5.47 -6.17
C PHE A 186 -3.42 -4.96 -7.37
N THR A 187 -2.68 -5.83 -8.06
CA THR A 187 -1.92 -5.45 -9.25
C THR A 187 -2.53 -5.97 -10.56
N GLY A 188 -3.45 -6.93 -10.48
CA GLY A 188 -4.21 -7.44 -11.62
C GLY A 188 -5.23 -6.44 -12.17
N GLN A 189 -5.92 -6.84 -13.24
CA GLN A 189 -6.99 -6.07 -13.90
C GLN A 189 -8.39 -6.62 -13.62
N THR A 190 -8.51 -7.56 -12.69
CA THR A 190 -9.80 -8.09 -12.26
C THR A 190 -10.44 -7.17 -11.23
N CYS A 191 -11.76 -7.19 -11.15
CA CYS A 191 -12.49 -6.47 -10.12
C CYS A 191 -11.98 -6.86 -8.72
N ARG A 192 -11.48 -5.89 -7.94
CA ARG A 192 -10.88 -6.13 -6.61
C ARG A 192 -11.85 -6.87 -5.69
N ARG A 193 -13.10 -6.41 -5.63
CA ARG A 193 -14.16 -6.99 -4.80
C ARG A 193 -14.44 -8.45 -5.18
N LYS A 194 -14.63 -8.73 -6.48
CA LYS A 194 -14.84 -10.10 -6.96
C LYS A 194 -13.67 -11.01 -6.60
N ALA A 195 -12.44 -10.52 -6.80
CA ALA A 195 -11.24 -11.29 -6.50
C ALA A 195 -11.06 -11.58 -5.00
N LEU A 196 -11.32 -10.58 -4.14
CA LEU A 196 -11.27 -10.75 -2.69
C LEU A 196 -12.36 -11.71 -2.17
N LEU A 197 -13.59 -11.61 -2.68
CA LEU A 197 -14.71 -12.46 -2.25
C LEU A 197 -14.58 -13.90 -2.77
N HIS A 198 -13.97 -14.08 -3.93
CA HIS A 198 -13.66 -15.41 -4.47
C HIS A 198 -12.78 -16.22 -3.50
N ILE A 199 -11.86 -15.58 -2.77
CA ILE A 199 -11.04 -16.26 -1.74
C ILE A 199 -11.89 -16.79 -0.58
N LEU A 200 -13.02 -16.14 -0.28
CA LEU A 200 -13.97 -16.60 0.73
C LEU A 200 -15.00 -17.60 0.18
N GLU A 201 -14.77 -18.13 -1.02
CA GLU A 201 -15.71 -18.98 -1.74
C GLU A 201 -17.09 -18.31 -1.86
N HIS A 202 -17.10 -16.99 -2.09
CA HIS A 202 -18.31 -16.21 -2.29
C HIS A 202 -18.32 -15.56 -3.67
N GLU A 203 -19.43 -15.76 -4.37
CA GLU A 203 -19.68 -15.10 -5.64
C GLU A 203 -20.41 -13.78 -5.39
N SER A 204 -19.75 -12.66 -5.69
CA SER A 204 -20.43 -11.37 -5.81
C SER A 204 -20.85 -11.17 -7.26
N GLN A 205 -22.13 -10.88 -7.47
CA GLN A 205 -22.67 -10.64 -8.81
C GLN A 205 -22.40 -9.22 -9.31
N LEU A 206 -22.27 -8.22 -8.42
CA LEU A 206 -22.14 -6.80 -8.78
C LEU A 206 -21.11 -6.09 -7.91
N CYS A 207 -20.19 -5.36 -8.56
CA CYS A 207 -19.24 -4.50 -7.86
C CYS A 207 -19.88 -3.18 -7.46
N THR A 208 -19.84 -2.83 -6.17
CA THR A 208 -20.34 -1.55 -5.65
C THR A 208 -19.26 -0.47 -5.53
N GLY A 209 -18.02 -0.79 -5.89
CA GLY A 209 -16.93 0.19 -5.97
C GLY A 209 -15.54 -0.44 -5.89
N CYS A 210 -14.76 -0.29 -6.95
CA CYS A 210 -13.31 -0.46 -6.92
C CYS A 210 -12.62 0.31 -8.05
N ASP A 211 -11.34 0.63 -7.85
CA ASP A 211 -10.48 1.32 -8.81
C ASP A 211 -10.53 0.73 -10.23
N VAL A 212 -10.53 -0.60 -10.35
CA VAL A 212 -10.57 -1.30 -11.65
C VAL A 212 -11.89 -1.09 -12.38
N CYS A 213 -13.02 -1.32 -11.70
CA CYS A 213 -14.35 -1.16 -12.32
C CYS A 213 -14.64 0.31 -12.67
N ASP A 214 -14.10 1.23 -11.87
CA ASP A 214 -14.21 2.68 -12.12
C ASP A 214 -13.25 3.18 -13.21
N LYS A 215 -12.33 2.34 -13.71
CA LYS A 215 -11.23 2.71 -14.62
C LYS A 215 -10.34 3.82 -14.04
N LYS A 216 -10.10 3.78 -12.73
CA LYS A 216 -9.28 4.74 -11.95
C LYS A 216 -8.02 4.10 -11.37
N VAL A 217 -7.51 3.04 -11.99
CA VAL A 217 -6.26 2.40 -11.55
C VAL A 217 -5.12 3.42 -11.59
N ALA A 218 -4.51 3.67 -10.44
CA ALA A 218 -3.47 4.67 -10.31
C ALA A 218 -2.16 4.22 -10.96
N VAL A 219 -1.41 5.19 -11.50
CA VAL A 219 -0.02 5.02 -11.92
C VAL A 219 0.87 5.47 -10.76
N PRO A 220 1.95 4.74 -10.41
CA PRO A 220 2.81 5.15 -9.31
C PRO A 220 3.47 6.50 -9.61
N GLU A 221 3.39 7.42 -8.64
CA GLU A 221 4.04 8.72 -8.69
C GLU A 221 5.55 8.57 -8.94
N GLY A 222 6.13 9.45 -9.76
CA GLY A 222 7.56 9.43 -10.11
C GLY A 222 7.92 8.49 -11.26
N LEU A 223 7.02 7.59 -11.69
CA LEU A 223 7.33 6.63 -12.75
C LEU A 223 7.66 7.32 -14.08
N ILE A 224 6.78 8.22 -14.52
CA ILE A 224 6.91 8.92 -15.80
C ILE A 224 8.14 9.83 -15.78
N GLU A 225 8.34 10.57 -14.69
CA GLU A 225 9.45 11.49 -14.49
C GLU A 225 10.80 10.78 -14.54
N ILE A 226 10.92 9.63 -13.84
CA ILE A 226 12.15 8.83 -13.83
C ILE A 226 12.40 8.25 -15.22
N LEU A 227 11.41 7.58 -15.83
CA LEU A 227 11.60 6.91 -17.10
C LEU A 227 11.91 7.89 -18.24
N ASP A 228 11.24 9.04 -18.29
CA ASP A 228 11.50 10.03 -19.32
C ASP A 228 12.90 10.64 -19.20
N LEU A 229 13.38 10.89 -17.97
CA LEU A 229 14.74 11.39 -17.76
C LEU A 229 15.80 10.35 -18.14
N VAL A 230 15.58 9.07 -17.83
CA VAL A 230 16.44 7.96 -18.30
C VAL A 230 16.43 7.86 -19.81
N ARG A 231 15.27 7.96 -20.44
CA ARG A 231 15.10 7.84 -21.89
C ARG A 231 15.85 8.95 -22.64
N ARG A 232 15.69 10.22 -22.20
CA ARG A 232 16.36 11.38 -22.79
C ARG A 232 17.88 11.39 -22.61
N ASN A 233 18.40 10.66 -21.62
CA ASN A 233 19.83 10.61 -21.30
C ASN A 233 20.39 9.17 -21.30
N SER A 234 19.83 8.31 -22.15
CA SER A 234 20.13 6.88 -22.20
C SER A 234 21.63 6.61 -22.34
N ARG A 235 22.20 5.79 -21.44
CA ARG A 235 23.65 5.47 -21.33
C ARG A 235 24.56 6.65 -20.99
N HIS A 236 24.01 7.79 -20.57
CA HIS A 236 24.78 8.97 -20.18
C HIS A 236 24.50 9.46 -18.75
N ILE A 237 23.46 8.92 -18.09
CA ILE A 237 23.05 9.34 -16.75
C ILE A 237 23.14 8.20 -15.72
N THR A 238 23.46 8.53 -14.48
CA THR A 238 23.52 7.59 -13.34
C THR A 238 22.32 7.81 -12.40
N ALA A 239 22.02 6.83 -11.55
CA ALA A 239 20.92 6.94 -10.57
C ALA A 239 21.07 8.16 -9.66
N ARG A 240 22.30 8.43 -9.17
CA ARG A 240 22.60 9.60 -8.33
C ARG A 240 22.34 10.92 -9.04
N LYS A 241 22.63 11.00 -10.35
CA LYS A 241 22.38 12.23 -11.11
C LYS A 241 20.90 12.43 -11.41
N ILE A 242 20.15 11.34 -11.64
CA ILE A 242 18.68 11.39 -11.74
C ILE A 242 18.07 11.88 -10.42
N SER A 243 18.44 11.27 -9.29
CA SER A 243 17.90 11.65 -7.99
C SER A 243 18.14 13.12 -7.67
N SER A 244 19.37 13.59 -7.94
CA SER A 244 19.76 14.98 -7.78
C SER A 244 18.93 15.95 -8.63
N ILE A 245 18.70 15.64 -9.92
CA ILE A 245 17.88 16.47 -10.82
C ILE A 245 16.41 16.47 -10.38
N LEU A 246 15.82 15.29 -10.17
CA LEU A 246 14.39 15.18 -9.84
C LEU A 246 14.07 15.75 -8.46
N LYS A 247 14.98 15.64 -7.48
CA LYS A 247 14.88 16.31 -6.19
C LYS A 247 14.96 17.83 -6.33
N GLY A 248 15.80 18.30 -7.26
CA GLY A 248 16.07 19.72 -7.44
C GLY A 248 17.04 20.31 -6.41
N ASN A 249 17.99 19.50 -5.91
CA ASN A 249 18.96 19.93 -4.91
C ASN A 249 20.01 20.89 -5.52
N LEU A 250 20.17 22.10 -4.99
CA LEU A 250 21.15 23.09 -5.48
C LEU A 250 22.56 22.84 -4.93
N SER A 251 23.15 21.68 -5.24
CA SER A 251 24.56 21.43 -4.92
C SER A 251 25.50 22.25 -5.81
N PRO A 252 26.72 22.60 -5.33
CA PRO A 252 27.71 23.31 -6.16
C PRO A 252 27.99 22.60 -7.49
N GLU A 253 28.03 21.26 -7.48
CA GLU A 253 28.21 20.45 -8.69
C GLU A 253 27.06 20.65 -9.69
N ASN A 254 25.81 20.70 -9.21
CA ASN A 254 24.65 20.86 -10.07
C ASN A 254 24.56 22.26 -10.68
N ILE A 255 24.93 23.29 -9.91
CA ILE A 255 24.99 24.68 -10.38
C ILE A 255 26.05 24.82 -11.45
N GLN A 256 27.27 24.33 -11.19
CA GLN A 256 28.38 24.38 -12.15
C GLN A 256 28.05 23.67 -13.47
N LYS A 257 27.34 22.53 -13.39
CA LYS A 257 26.91 21.76 -14.56
C LYS A 257 25.60 22.27 -15.20
N GLY A 258 25.01 23.36 -14.69
CA GLY A 258 23.79 23.96 -15.22
C GLY A 258 22.53 23.08 -15.12
N LEU A 259 22.52 22.07 -14.25
CA LEU A 259 21.46 21.05 -14.21
C LEU A 259 20.11 21.61 -13.75
N TYR A 260 20.13 22.71 -12.99
CA TYR A 260 18.94 23.44 -12.54
C TYR A 260 18.09 23.99 -13.69
N ARG A 261 18.64 24.06 -14.91
CA ARG A 261 17.91 24.51 -16.11
C ARG A 261 17.11 23.38 -16.79
N SER A 262 17.22 22.14 -16.29
CA SER A 262 16.47 21.00 -16.82
C SER A 262 14.97 21.18 -16.58
N LYS A 263 14.14 20.87 -17.57
CA LYS A 263 12.67 20.80 -17.40
C LYS A 263 12.22 19.77 -16.34
N SER A 264 13.08 18.82 -16.00
CA SER A 264 12.81 17.80 -14.98
C SER A 264 13.33 18.18 -13.59
N TRP A 265 13.85 19.40 -13.43
CA TRP A 265 14.37 19.86 -12.15
C TRP A 265 13.27 19.97 -11.10
N GLY A 266 13.43 19.31 -9.96
CA GLY A 266 12.54 19.45 -8.81
C GLY A 266 11.13 18.84 -9.00
N LEU A 267 10.90 18.03 -10.04
CA LEU A 267 9.59 17.38 -10.25
C LEU A 267 9.21 16.40 -9.11
N LEU A 268 10.20 15.87 -8.39
CA LEU A 268 10.02 15.05 -7.19
C LEU A 268 10.62 15.75 -5.96
N SER A 269 10.44 17.07 -5.86
CA SER A 269 10.98 17.88 -4.75
C SER A 269 10.45 17.48 -3.38
N CYS A 270 9.27 16.86 -3.31
CA CYS A 270 8.68 16.32 -2.09
C CYS A 270 9.29 14.99 -1.62
N TRP A 271 10.04 14.28 -2.48
CA TRP A 271 10.72 13.04 -2.13
C TRP A 271 12.13 13.31 -1.62
N ASP A 272 12.72 12.40 -0.86
CA ASP A 272 14.14 12.45 -0.53
C ASP A 272 14.99 11.81 -1.65
N GLU A 273 16.27 12.22 -1.77
CA GLU A 273 17.16 11.64 -2.80
C GLU A 273 17.28 10.12 -2.67
N LYS A 274 17.24 9.62 -1.43
CA LYS A 274 17.27 8.18 -1.13
C LYS A 274 16.04 7.47 -1.70
N GLU A 275 14.85 8.03 -1.54
CA GLU A 275 13.60 7.47 -2.06
C GLU A 275 13.62 7.39 -3.59
N ILE A 276 14.16 8.42 -4.26
CA ILE A 276 14.30 8.42 -5.72
C ILE A 276 15.30 7.33 -6.16
N GLN A 277 16.41 7.15 -5.43
CA GLN A 277 17.37 6.08 -5.73
C GLN A 277 16.76 4.68 -5.51
N GLU A 278 15.99 4.49 -4.44
CA GLU A 278 15.26 3.25 -4.16
C GLU A 278 14.23 2.95 -5.26
N ALA A 279 13.50 3.97 -5.74
CA ALA A 279 12.59 3.87 -6.87
C ALA A 279 13.29 3.44 -8.16
N ILE A 280 14.45 4.01 -8.49
CA ILE A 280 15.27 3.59 -9.64
C ILE A 280 15.75 2.14 -9.46
N GLY A 281 16.13 1.76 -8.23
CA GLY A 281 16.49 0.39 -7.88
C GLY A 281 15.32 -0.57 -8.11
N MET A 282 14.11 -0.19 -7.71
CA MET A 282 12.87 -0.93 -7.95
C MET A 282 12.64 -1.15 -9.45
N LEU A 283 12.69 -0.09 -10.25
CA LEU A 283 12.53 -0.15 -11.71
C LEU A 283 13.62 -0.96 -12.42
N THR A 284 14.81 -1.03 -11.84
CA THR A 284 15.89 -1.89 -12.34
C THR A 284 15.56 -3.36 -12.08
N ARG A 285 15.06 -3.72 -10.88
CA ARG A 285 14.65 -5.10 -10.56
C ARG A 285 13.53 -5.60 -11.47
N GLY A 286 12.55 -4.74 -11.79
CA GLY A 286 11.45 -5.08 -12.71
C GLY A 286 11.85 -5.06 -14.19
N ASN A 287 13.13 -4.87 -14.50
CA ASN A 287 13.66 -4.80 -15.85
C ASN A 287 13.07 -3.64 -16.70
N ASN A 288 12.54 -2.58 -16.09
CA ASN A 288 12.13 -1.36 -16.80
C ASN A 288 13.38 -0.54 -17.22
N ILE A 289 14.39 -0.50 -16.34
CA ILE A 289 15.68 0.17 -16.56
C ILE A 289 16.81 -0.87 -16.53
N LYS A 290 17.83 -0.67 -17.36
CA LYS A 290 19.08 -1.43 -17.35
C LYS A 290 20.24 -0.57 -16.88
N ILE A 291 21.11 -1.15 -16.05
CA ILE A 291 22.39 -0.57 -15.64
C ILE A 291 23.48 -1.10 -16.56
N THR A 292 24.24 -0.22 -17.21
CA THR A 292 25.41 -0.60 -18.01
C THR A 292 26.63 -0.83 -17.13
N TYR A 293 27.70 -1.39 -17.68
CA TYR A 293 28.95 -1.68 -16.97
C TYR A 293 29.51 -0.46 -16.21
N ASN A 294 29.31 0.76 -16.74
CA ASN A 294 29.76 2.02 -16.12
C ASN A 294 28.69 2.68 -15.23
N LYS A 295 27.74 1.91 -14.67
CA LYS A 295 26.63 2.38 -13.81
C LYS A 295 25.69 3.40 -14.47
N LYS A 296 25.69 3.49 -15.81
CA LYS A 296 24.80 4.38 -16.56
C LYS A 296 23.49 3.67 -16.88
N LEU A 297 22.40 4.43 -16.98
CA LEU A 297 21.05 3.89 -17.09
C LEU A 297 20.50 4.00 -18.51
N CYS A 298 19.75 3.01 -18.96
CA CYS A 298 18.94 3.09 -20.17
C CYS A 298 17.62 2.32 -20.02
N ILE A 299 16.59 2.70 -20.78
CA ILE A 299 15.33 1.97 -20.80
C ILE A 299 15.54 0.59 -21.43
N ASN A 300 14.92 -0.43 -20.85
CA ASN A 300 14.92 -1.76 -21.45
C ASN A 300 14.09 -1.76 -22.74
N VAL A 301 14.74 -2.06 -23.87
CA VAL A 301 14.13 -2.05 -25.21
C VAL A 301 12.88 -2.95 -25.29
N LYS A 302 12.87 -4.09 -24.58
CA LYS A 302 11.71 -5.01 -24.56
C LYS A 302 10.48 -4.45 -23.84
N LYS A 303 10.67 -3.48 -22.94
CA LYS A 303 9.59 -2.80 -22.20
C LYS A 303 9.25 -1.44 -22.81
N ARG A 304 9.92 -1.03 -23.88
CA ARG A 304 9.80 0.32 -24.46
C ARG A 304 8.40 0.61 -25.01
N VAL A 305 7.76 -0.37 -25.65
CA VAL A 305 6.39 -0.22 -26.20
C VAL A 305 5.38 -0.05 -25.07
N ALA A 306 5.40 -0.94 -24.07
CA ALA A 306 4.51 -0.86 -22.91
C ALA A 306 4.69 0.42 -22.06
N LEU A 307 5.84 1.09 -22.16
CA LEU A 307 6.09 2.37 -21.48
C LEU A 307 5.64 3.58 -22.33
N GLN A 308 5.47 3.43 -23.64
CA GLN A 308 4.93 4.49 -24.50
C GLN A 308 3.43 4.72 -24.28
N ASP A 309 2.68 3.69 -23.88
CA ASP A 309 1.25 3.83 -23.55
C ASP A 309 1.01 4.55 -22.21
N ILE A 310 2.06 4.73 -21.40
CA ILE A 310 2.03 5.35 -20.05
C ILE A 310 2.64 6.76 -20.07
N MET A 311 3.48 7.08 -21.06
CA MET A 311 4.21 8.35 -21.21
C MET A 311 3.51 9.31 -22.16
#